data_AF-A0A814D8H1-F1
#
_entry.id   AF-A0A814D8H1-F1
#
_cell.length_a   1.000
_cell.length_b   1.000
_cell.length_c   1.000
_cell.angle_alpha   90.00
_cell.angle_beta   90.00
_cell.angle_gamma   90.00
#
_symmetry.space_group_name_H-M   'P 1'
#
loop_
_entity.id
_entity.type
_entity.pdbx_description
1 polymer ?
#
loop_
_entity_poly.entity_id
_entity_poly.type
_entity_poly.pdbx_seq_one_letter_code
_entity_poly.pdbx_strand_id
1 'polypeptide(L)'
;MKQTKLCFNSGSSQTENAHKELVSSNSKVTFQEESFFPENNFISSQLEPIQPKKINPPIDKYGRSFKVSWYTSFEWLEYDEKVDKAFCYACRVFGSELAKNDGFVRTGFSNWKNAYDEFKNHQSTQTHITSSVKWFHKRTQKRSCAVMLLDSHKDEIKFNRTSLSKLIKIIILFTKQGISFRGHSEDESSKNRGNFKEFVDFVASNYCSDLKKFLTNHSNANYLSPEIQNNFISLIASSIRTQIVSEIKESIFYSIIVDGTSDITRREQISFCVRYCDKKLIVKERFFSFYNVENTTGETLYELVKKIIVDNIMSIKNIVAQCYDGASNMSCEYKGLAARIKLDAPCATFVHCYAHRLNLALQDACRALTQVRVTLGQVNSIYNVIQSSSKRNFIFEKFQLISNQSKLTLKIQGESSNTANELEIELPKSPRLVRKKKRMADDLYNDKEPNSKNLFYKNYCSIIDSLCDALETRFNFSNVDTIAALYSIITANEKLDFKMVKSRLGPYIDLIDQEKLVAELEL
;
A
#
# COMPACT_ATOMS: atom_id res chain seq x y z
N MET A 1 36.97 19.86 25.84
CA MET A 1 37.43 21.21 25.46
C MET A 1 37.19 21.40 23.96
N LYS A 2 36.56 22.51 23.58
CA LYS A 2 36.22 23.04 22.24
C LYS A 2 35.12 22.33 21.44
N GLN A 3 33.91 22.85 21.66
CA GLN A 3 32.76 22.90 20.74
C GLN A 3 33.09 23.74 19.50
N THR A 4 32.56 23.35 18.35
CA THR A 4 32.19 24.29 17.28
C THR A 4 30.80 23.91 16.76
N LYS A 5 29.80 24.65 17.25
CA LYS A 5 28.45 24.75 16.67
C LYS A 5 28.56 25.57 15.38
N LEU A 6 27.92 25.11 14.31
CA LEU A 6 27.47 25.97 13.22
C LEU A 6 25.96 25.76 13.07
N CYS A 7 25.21 26.72 13.60
CA CYS A 7 23.81 26.95 13.28
C CYS A 7 23.73 27.68 11.93
N PHE A 8 22.77 27.34 11.07
CA PHE A 8 22.31 28.23 10.02
C PHE A 8 20.79 28.40 10.13
N ASN A 9 20.39 29.62 10.46
CA ASN A 9 19.02 30.11 10.33
C ASN A 9 18.90 30.92 9.03
N SER A 10 17.82 30.66 8.30
CA SER A 10 17.01 31.57 7.46
C SER A 10 17.63 32.82 6.83
N GLY A 11 17.61 32.90 5.50
CA GLY A 11 17.80 34.14 4.75
C GLY A 11 17.75 33.93 3.25
N SER A 12 16.60 34.23 2.66
CA SER A 12 16.31 34.27 1.22
C SER A 12 17.08 35.37 0.47
N SER A 13 17.20 35.18 -0.86
CA SER A 13 17.72 36.09 -1.90
C SER A 13 19.22 35.97 -2.22
N GLN A 14 19.59 34.96 -3.03
CA GLN A 14 20.72 35.02 -3.98
C GLN A 14 20.85 33.82 -4.94
N THR A 15 19.81 33.00 -5.15
CA THR A 15 19.88 31.79 -6.01
C THR A 15 19.16 31.91 -7.36
N GLU A 16 18.82 33.11 -7.83
CA GLU A 16 18.15 33.29 -9.14
C GLU A 16 19.09 33.66 -10.31
N ASN A 17 20.37 33.98 -10.07
CA ASN A 17 21.32 34.32 -11.15
C ASN A 17 22.29 33.21 -11.56
N ALA A 18 22.33 32.06 -10.86
CA ALA A 18 23.19 30.93 -11.24
C ALA A 18 22.51 29.95 -12.21
N HIS A 19 21.21 30.11 -12.48
CA HIS A 19 20.44 29.21 -13.35
C HIS A 19 20.35 29.65 -14.82
N LYS A 20 20.92 30.81 -15.19
CA LYS A 20 20.87 31.34 -16.58
C LYS A 20 22.14 31.16 -17.42
N GLU A 21 23.26 30.69 -16.85
CA GLU A 21 24.50 30.44 -17.63
C GLU A 21 24.76 28.96 -17.98
N LEU A 22 23.86 28.04 -17.59
CA LEU A 22 24.03 26.59 -17.85
C LEU A 22 23.17 26.04 -19.02
N VAL A 23 22.58 26.91 -19.85
CA VAL A 23 21.69 26.50 -20.95
C VAL A 23 22.30 26.69 -22.35
N SER A 24 23.56 27.14 -22.49
CA SER A 24 24.17 27.42 -23.81
C SER A 24 25.28 26.47 -24.28
N SER A 25 25.53 25.34 -23.62
CA SER A 25 26.55 24.36 -24.08
C SER A 25 26.02 22.92 -24.12
N ASN A 26 24.99 22.70 -24.95
CA ASN A 26 24.52 21.38 -25.33
C ASN A 26 25.28 20.88 -26.58
N SER A 27 26.50 20.36 -26.41
CA SER A 27 27.10 19.46 -27.41
C SER A 27 26.75 18.02 -27.04
N LYS A 28 25.60 17.56 -27.57
CA LYS A 28 25.22 16.15 -27.58
C LYS A 28 26.30 15.36 -28.32
N VAL A 29 27.08 14.56 -27.60
CA VAL A 29 27.78 13.42 -28.22
C VAL A 29 26.77 12.28 -28.30
N THR A 30 26.02 12.25 -29.39
CA THR A 30 25.25 11.08 -29.81
C THR A 30 26.22 9.99 -30.25
N PHE A 31 26.27 8.88 -29.52
CA PHE A 31 26.74 7.62 -30.08
C PHE A 31 25.63 7.09 -30.99
N GLN A 32 25.78 7.27 -32.29
CA GLN A 32 25.00 6.52 -33.26
C GLN A 32 25.48 5.07 -33.21
N GLU A 33 24.66 4.19 -32.63
CA GLU A 33 24.66 2.78 -32.97
C GLU A 33 24.16 2.64 -34.40
N GLU A 34 25.08 2.76 -35.37
CA GLU A 34 24.80 2.32 -36.73
C GLU A 34 25.01 0.81 -36.82
N SER A 35 23.90 0.09 -36.76
CA SER A 35 23.78 -1.28 -37.23
C SER A 35 24.10 -1.34 -38.72
N PHE A 36 25.31 -1.78 -39.06
CA PHE A 36 25.65 -2.18 -40.43
C PHE A 36 26.46 -3.48 -40.39
N PHE A 37 25.75 -4.59 -40.18
CA PHE A 37 26.27 -5.93 -40.44
C PHE A 37 25.60 -6.46 -41.71
N PRO A 38 26.34 -6.65 -42.82
CA PRO A 38 25.92 -7.59 -43.83
C PRO A 38 26.09 -9.00 -43.25
N GLU A 39 25.02 -9.78 -43.30
CA GLU A 39 25.02 -11.21 -43.00
C GLU A 39 26.13 -11.91 -43.79
N ASN A 40 27.15 -12.40 -43.09
CA ASN A 40 27.90 -13.58 -43.48
C ASN A 40 28.61 -14.16 -42.26
N ASN A 41 28.24 -15.40 -41.94
CA ASN A 41 28.77 -16.22 -40.85
C ASN A 41 30.30 -16.18 -40.81
N PHE A 42 30.90 -15.54 -39.78
CA PHE A 42 32.22 -15.82 -39.16
C PHE A 42 32.66 -14.69 -38.21
N ILE A 43 31.75 -14.13 -37.39
CA ILE A 43 32.17 -13.28 -36.27
C ILE A 43 31.80 -14.01 -34.98
N SER A 44 32.72 -14.88 -34.55
CA SER A 44 32.70 -15.43 -33.19
C SER A 44 32.80 -14.29 -32.18
N SER A 45 32.01 -14.35 -31.12
CA SER A 45 32.11 -13.47 -29.94
C SER A 45 33.42 -13.68 -29.13
N GLN A 46 34.39 -14.40 -29.69
CA GLN A 46 35.70 -14.65 -29.10
C GLN A 46 36.71 -13.61 -29.60
N LEU A 47 37.46 -13.01 -28.68
CA LEU A 47 38.54 -12.04 -28.97
C LEU A 47 39.84 -12.72 -29.49
N GLU A 48 39.73 -13.95 -29.99
CA GLU A 48 40.87 -14.79 -30.39
C GLU A 48 40.60 -15.47 -31.75
N PRO A 49 41.66 -15.67 -32.56
CA PRO A 49 41.56 -16.37 -33.85
C PRO A 49 41.18 -17.84 -33.67
N ILE A 50 40.38 -18.35 -34.59
CA ILE A 50 39.97 -19.76 -34.59
C ILE A 50 41.07 -20.62 -35.25
N GLN A 51 41.77 -21.42 -34.44
CA GLN A 51 42.90 -22.26 -34.87
C GLN A 51 42.69 -23.75 -34.54
N PRO A 52 41.91 -24.49 -35.35
CA PRO A 52 41.64 -25.91 -35.11
C PRO A 52 42.91 -26.75 -35.27
N LYS A 53 43.29 -27.49 -34.21
CA LYS A 53 44.49 -28.36 -34.22
C LYS A 53 44.31 -29.69 -34.97
N LYS A 54 43.07 -30.11 -35.19
CA LYS A 54 42.71 -31.31 -35.96
C LYS A 54 41.94 -30.84 -37.19
N ILE A 55 42.62 -30.80 -38.33
CA ILE A 55 42.08 -30.28 -39.58
C ILE A 55 42.68 -31.11 -40.73
N ASN A 56 41.88 -31.46 -41.75
CA ASN A 56 42.29 -32.30 -42.87
C ASN A 56 42.25 -31.47 -44.17
N PRO A 57 43.23 -30.57 -44.37
CA PRO A 57 43.17 -29.61 -45.46
C PRO A 57 43.27 -30.31 -46.81
N PRO A 58 42.49 -29.88 -47.82
CA PRO A 58 42.58 -30.40 -49.17
C PRO A 58 44.03 -30.34 -49.70
N ILE A 59 44.41 -31.39 -50.42
CA ILE A 59 45.73 -31.50 -51.05
C ILE A 59 45.62 -31.01 -52.49
N ASP A 60 46.46 -30.06 -52.88
CA ASP A 60 46.52 -29.58 -54.24
C ASP A 60 47.10 -30.64 -55.21
N LYS A 61 47.00 -30.39 -56.51
CA LYS A 61 47.50 -31.28 -57.58
C LYS A 61 49.01 -31.58 -57.52
N TYR A 62 49.76 -30.94 -56.63
CA TYR A 62 51.19 -31.11 -56.42
C TYR A 62 51.52 -31.64 -55.01
N GLY A 63 50.54 -32.13 -54.26
CA GLY A 63 50.75 -32.71 -52.94
C GLY A 63 50.87 -31.70 -51.80
N ARG A 64 50.45 -30.44 -52.00
CA ARG A 64 50.61 -29.34 -51.02
C ARG A 64 49.27 -28.96 -50.41
N SER A 65 49.26 -28.73 -49.11
CA SER A 65 48.08 -28.34 -48.35
C SER A 65 48.46 -27.31 -47.29
N PHE A 66 47.46 -26.72 -46.63
CA PHE A 66 47.68 -25.96 -45.40
C PHE A 66 48.41 -26.82 -44.35
N LYS A 67 49.33 -26.22 -43.58
CA LYS A 67 50.03 -26.92 -42.49
C LYS A 67 49.64 -26.34 -41.13
N VAL A 68 49.14 -27.21 -40.25
CA VAL A 68 48.78 -26.86 -38.86
C VAL A 68 49.95 -26.26 -38.09
N SER A 69 51.19 -26.65 -38.41
CA SER A 69 52.42 -26.08 -37.84
C SER A 69 52.60 -24.58 -38.12
N TRP A 70 51.85 -23.98 -39.05
CA TRP A 70 51.90 -22.53 -39.26
C TRP A 70 51.20 -21.75 -38.16
N TYR A 71 50.23 -22.32 -37.45
CA TYR A 71 49.60 -21.65 -36.31
C TYR A 71 50.58 -21.31 -35.18
N THR A 72 51.61 -22.15 -34.98
CA THR A 72 52.64 -21.87 -33.97
C THR A 72 53.57 -20.72 -34.36
N SER A 73 53.72 -20.45 -35.66
CA SER A 73 54.56 -19.36 -36.15
C SER A 73 53.79 -18.07 -36.37
N PHE A 74 52.48 -18.16 -36.59
CA PHE A 74 51.60 -17.04 -36.95
C PHE A 74 50.33 -17.04 -36.09
N GLU A 75 50.39 -16.37 -34.93
CA GLU A 75 49.27 -16.34 -33.97
C GLU A 75 47.99 -15.71 -34.53
N TRP A 76 48.09 -14.85 -35.54
CA TRP A 76 46.97 -14.14 -36.16
C TRP A 76 46.21 -14.96 -37.22
N LEU A 77 46.76 -16.11 -37.62
CA LEU A 77 46.35 -16.90 -38.77
C LEU A 77 45.08 -17.70 -38.47
N GLU A 78 44.09 -17.59 -39.35
CA GLU A 78 42.90 -18.45 -39.38
C GLU A 78 42.86 -19.23 -40.69
N TYR A 79 42.26 -20.41 -40.68
CA TYR A 79 42.07 -21.21 -41.89
C TYR A 79 40.65 -21.78 -41.90
N ASP A 80 39.99 -21.67 -43.05
CA ASP A 80 38.68 -22.25 -43.28
C ASP A 80 38.80 -23.43 -44.25
N GLU A 81 38.52 -24.63 -43.72
CA GLU A 81 38.59 -25.90 -44.42
C GLU A 81 37.57 -26.01 -45.57
N LYS A 82 36.42 -25.31 -45.47
CA LYS A 82 35.37 -25.38 -46.50
C LYS A 82 35.76 -24.68 -47.78
N VAL A 83 36.51 -23.58 -47.67
CA VAL A 83 36.94 -22.76 -48.80
C VAL A 83 38.42 -22.92 -49.15
N ASP A 84 39.14 -23.75 -48.40
CA ASP A 84 40.59 -23.98 -48.50
C ASP A 84 41.40 -22.68 -48.55
N LYS A 85 41.16 -21.78 -47.58
CA LYS A 85 41.81 -20.47 -47.55
C LYS A 85 42.20 -20.03 -46.14
N ALA A 86 43.33 -19.33 -46.08
CA ALA A 86 43.86 -18.69 -44.89
C ALA A 86 43.48 -17.20 -44.82
N PHE A 87 43.18 -16.72 -43.62
CA PHE A 87 42.78 -15.35 -43.34
C PHE A 87 43.58 -14.76 -42.18
N CYS A 88 43.62 -13.43 -42.11
CA CYS A 88 44.20 -12.70 -40.99
C CYS A 88 43.11 -12.15 -40.06
N TYR A 89 43.00 -12.74 -38.87
CA TYR A 89 42.04 -12.31 -37.86
C TYR A 89 42.26 -10.85 -37.44
N ALA A 90 43.52 -10.48 -37.16
CA ALA A 90 43.88 -9.14 -36.71
C ALA A 90 43.45 -8.08 -37.74
N CYS A 91 43.77 -8.27 -39.03
CA CYS A 91 43.39 -7.35 -40.09
C CYS A 91 41.88 -7.35 -40.39
N ARG A 92 41.19 -8.49 -40.29
CA ARG A 92 39.75 -8.57 -40.55
C ARG A 92 38.92 -7.84 -39.48
N VAL A 93 39.32 -7.96 -38.21
CA VAL A 93 38.56 -7.42 -37.07
C VAL A 93 39.03 -5.99 -36.69
N PHE A 94 40.32 -5.70 -36.78
CA PHE A 94 40.93 -4.45 -36.30
C PHE A 94 41.55 -3.58 -37.41
N GLY A 95 41.48 -4.03 -38.66
CA GLY A 95 42.07 -3.35 -39.80
C GLY A 95 41.40 -2.03 -40.17
N SER A 96 42.22 -1.11 -40.68
CA SER A 96 41.74 0.08 -41.39
C SER A 96 41.12 -0.30 -42.73
N GLU A 97 40.46 0.64 -43.40
CA GLU A 97 39.85 0.44 -44.72
C GLU A 97 40.88 -0.06 -45.76
N LEU A 98 42.13 0.41 -45.65
CA LEU A 98 43.27 -0.07 -46.43
C LEU A 98 43.63 -1.54 -46.13
N ALA A 99 43.56 -1.96 -44.88
CA ALA A 99 43.83 -3.35 -44.48
C ALA A 99 42.70 -4.30 -44.90
N LYS A 100 41.46 -3.81 -45.04
CA LYS A 100 40.31 -4.59 -45.51
C LYS A 100 40.40 -4.96 -47.00
N ASN A 101 41.19 -4.22 -47.77
CA ASN A 101 41.47 -4.53 -49.18
C ASN A 101 42.58 -5.57 -49.38
N ASP A 102 43.22 -6.02 -48.31
CA ASP A 102 44.28 -7.03 -48.35
C ASP A 102 43.74 -8.41 -48.73
N GLY A 103 44.54 -9.18 -49.48
CA GLY A 103 44.19 -10.52 -49.94
C GLY A 103 43.90 -11.51 -48.80
N PHE A 104 44.54 -11.33 -47.64
CA PHE A 104 44.32 -12.11 -46.41
C PHE A 104 43.03 -11.75 -45.67
N VAL A 105 42.33 -10.69 -46.08
CA VAL A 105 41.06 -10.26 -45.47
C VAL A 105 39.89 -10.48 -46.42
N ARG A 106 39.98 -9.98 -47.65
CA ARG A 106 38.84 -9.95 -48.58
C ARG A 106 38.62 -11.27 -49.31
N THR A 107 39.70 -11.87 -49.83
CA THR A 107 39.61 -13.01 -50.75
C THR A 107 40.12 -14.32 -50.15
N GLY A 108 40.94 -14.25 -49.10
CA GLY A 108 41.64 -15.36 -48.49
C GLY A 108 42.86 -15.81 -49.32
N PHE A 109 43.88 -16.34 -48.64
CA PHE A 109 45.11 -16.84 -49.22
C PHE A 109 45.05 -18.36 -49.42
N SER A 110 45.44 -18.86 -50.60
CA SER A 110 45.41 -20.31 -50.94
C SER A 110 46.66 -20.81 -51.68
N ASN A 111 47.71 -19.98 -51.82
CA ASN A 111 48.93 -20.39 -52.52
C ASN A 111 49.91 -21.10 -51.58
N TRP A 112 49.72 -22.40 -51.40
CA TRP A 112 50.52 -23.23 -50.47
C TRP A 112 52.00 -23.35 -50.84
N LYS A 113 52.40 -23.00 -52.07
CA LYS A 113 53.81 -23.05 -52.52
C LYS A 113 54.70 -22.07 -51.76
N ASN A 114 54.23 -20.84 -51.57
CA ASN A 114 54.99 -19.73 -50.97
C ASN A 114 54.38 -19.28 -49.64
N ALA A 115 53.49 -20.09 -49.04
CA ALA A 115 52.67 -19.70 -47.90
C ALA A 115 53.49 -19.10 -46.75
N TYR A 116 54.61 -19.73 -46.39
CA TYR A 116 55.42 -19.26 -45.28
C TYR A 116 56.04 -17.87 -45.54
N ASP A 117 56.57 -17.64 -46.74
CA ASP A 117 57.18 -16.36 -47.11
C ASP A 117 56.12 -15.26 -47.24
N GLU A 118 54.97 -15.59 -47.82
CA GLU A 118 53.83 -14.66 -47.95
C GLU A 118 53.24 -14.30 -46.59
N PHE A 119 53.15 -15.24 -45.65
CA PHE A 119 52.73 -14.95 -44.26
C PHE A 119 53.72 -14.03 -43.56
N LYS A 120 55.02 -14.25 -43.76
CA LYS A 120 56.08 -13.39 -43.21
C LYS A 120 56.03 -11.98 -43.82
N ASN A 121 55.82 -11.89 -45.13
CA ASN A 121 55.65 -10.62 -45.82
C ASN A 121 54.41 -9.88 -45.32
N HIS A 122 53.26 -10.54 -45.24
CA HIS A 122 52.02 -9.95 -44.69
C HIS A 122 52.23 -9.45 -43.26
N GLN A 123 52.86 -10.24 -42.38
CA GLN A 123 53.12 -9.85 -41.00
C GLN A 123 54.01 -8.60 -40.88
N SER A 124 54.90 -8.37 -41.84
CA SER A 124 55.76 -7.19 -41.89
C SER A 124 55.08 -5.93 -42.44
N THR A 125 53.85 -6.03 -42.97
CA THR A 125 53.14 -4.86 -43.51
C THR A 125 52.68 -3.91 -42.42
N GLN A 126 52.69 -2.61 -42.72
CA GLN A 126 52.26 -1.58 -41.76
C GLN A 126 50.78 -1.72 -41.38
N THR A 127 49.94 -2.16 -42.32
CA THR A 127 48.52 -2.45 -42.11
C THR A 127 48.34 -3.60 -41.13
N HIS A 128 49.10 -4.68 -41.28
CA HIS A 128 49.11 -5.78 -40.32
C HIS A 128 49.60 -5.35 -38.95
N ILE A 129 50.78 -4.72 -38.86
CA ILE A 129 51.37 -4.28 -37.59
C ILE A 129 50.39 -3.40 -36.81
N THR A 130 49.77 -2.42 -37.47
CA THR A 130 48.80 -1.52 -36.83
C THR A 130 47.56 -2.28 -36.34
N SER A 131 47.06 -3.24 -37.11
CA SER A 131 45.90 -4.07 -36.74
C SER A 131 46.23 -5.00 -35.58
N SER A 132 47.41 -5.61 -35.60
CA SER A 132 47.92 -6.49 -34.56
C SER A 132 48.18 -5.73 -33.25
N VAL A 133 48.73 -4.51 -33.30
CA VAL A 133 48.85 -3.66 -32.10
C VAL A 133 47.49 -3.36 -31.47
N LYS A 134 46.47 -3.04 -32.28
CA LYS A 134 45.09 -2.83 -31.76
C LYS A 134 44.50 -4.10 -31.17
N TRP A 135 44.72 -5.24 -31.83
CA TRP A 135 44.29 -6.55 -31.33
C TRP A 135 44.95 -6.89 -30.00
N PHE A 136 46.29 -6.80 -29.90
CA PHE A 136 47.02 -7.03 -28.67
C PHE A 136 46.64 -6.02 -27.58
N HIS A 137 46.41 -4.75 -27.92
CA HIS A 137 45.97 -3.76 -26.95
C HIS A 137 44.59 -4.12 -26.36
N LYS A 138 43.62 -4.54 -27.19
CA LYS A 138 42.30 -4.98 -26.70
C LYS A 138 42.37 -6.31 -25.94
N ARG A 139 43.27 -7.21 -26.34
CA ARG A 139 43.54 -8.50 -25.67
C ARG A 139 44.20 -8.31 -24.30
N THR A 140 45.04 -7.28 -24.15
CA THR A 140 45.80 -6.97 -22.92
C THR A 140 45.13 -5.92 -22.04
N GLN A 141 44.13 -5.17 -22.54
CA GLN A 141 43.25 -4.34 -21.72
C GLN A 141 42.43 -5.24 -20.78
N LYS A 142 43.02 -5.56 -19.63
CA LYS A 142 42.23 -5.77 -18.41
C LYS A 142 41.30 -4.56 -18.28
N ARG A 143 40.01 -4.81 -18.03
CA ARG A 143 38.99 -3.76 -17.86
C ARG A 143 39.59 -2.62 -17.02
N SER A 144 39.45 -1.37 -17.47
CA SER A 144 39.97 -0.22 -16.72
C SER A 144 39.52 -0.28 -15.26
N CYS A 145 40.40 0.06 -14.31
CA CYS A 145 40.04 0.13 -12.89
C CYS A 145 38.79 0.98 -12.65
N ALA A 146 38.59 2.05 -13.43
CA ALA A 146 37.39 2.88 -13.36
C ALA A 146 36.12 2.09 -13.73
N VAL A 147 36.16 1.26 -14.78
CA VAL A 147 35.02 0.44 -15.20
C VAL A 147 34.73 -0.65 -14.17
N MET A 148 35.76 -1.29 -13.62
CA MET A 148 35.60 -2.29 -12.57
C MET A 148 35.01 -1.70 -11.27
N LEU A 149 35.44 -0.50 -10.89
CA LEU A 149 34.89 0.21 -9.73
C LEU A 149 33.42 0.61 -9.95
N LEU A 150 33.07 1.08 -11.15
CA LEU A 150 31.69 1.41 -11.50
C LEU A 150 30.78 0.18 -11.48
N ASP A 151 31.24 -0.95 -12.03
CA ASP A 151 30.49 -2.20 -12.01
C ASP A 151 30.33 -2.73 -10.57
N SER A 152 31.40 -2.73 -9.78
CA SER A 152 31.36 -3.11 -8.36
C SER A 152 30.37 -2.23 -7.56
N HIS A 153 30.36 -0.92 -7.81
CA HIS A 153 29.44 0.00 -7.16
C HIS A 153 27.98 -0.25 -7.57
N LYS A 154 27.72 -0.57 -8.85
CA LYS A 154 26.38 -0.97 -9.31
C LYS A 154 25.91 -2.26 -8.64
N ASP A 155 26.80 -3.24 -8.51
CA ASP A 155 26.49 -4.50 -7.83
C ASP A 155 26.21 -4.29 -6.34
N GLU A 156 26.96 -3.41 -5.68
CA GLU A 156 26.71 -3.03 -4.28
C GLU A 156 25.35 -2.31 -4.11
N ILE A 157 25.01 -1.36 -4.98
CA ILE A 157 23.69 -0.71 -4.98
C ILE A 157 22.58 -1.75 -5.14
N LYS A 158 22.73 -2.68 -6.08
CA LYS A 158 21.75 -3.73 -6.35
C LYS A 158 21.59 -4.66 -5.14
N PHE A 159 22.70 -5.05 -4.51
CA PHE A 159 22.72 -5.84 -3.30
C PHE A 159 21.98 -5.11 -2.15
N ASN A 160 22.35 -3.85 -1.89
CA ASN A 160 21.75 -3.04 -0.83
C ASN A 160 20.24 -2.85 -1.03
N ARG A 161 19.78 -2.54 -2.26
CA ARG A 161 18.35 -2.41 -2.58
C ARG A 161 17.58 -3.70 -2.35
N THR A 162 18.16 -4.83 -2.77
CA THR A 162 17.52 -6.15 -2.62
C THR A 162 17.41 -6.54 -1.15
N SER A 163 18.47 -6.34 -0.36
CA SER A 163 18.47 -6.62 1.08
C SER A 163 17.53 -5.70 1.85
N LEU A 164 17.51 -4.40 1.53
CA LEU A 164 16.58 -3.45 2.12
C LEU A 164 15.12 -3.80 1.80
N SER A 165 14.83 -4.23 0.57
CA SER A 165 13.49 -4.70 0.19
C SER A 165 13.03 -5.89 1.04
N LYS A 166 13.94 -6.84 1.35
CA LYS A 166 13.64 -7.96 2.25
C LYS A 166 13.27 -7.47 3.65
N LEU A 167 14.01 -6.51 4.20
CA LEU A 167 13.72 -5.91 5.51
C LEU A 167 12.35 -5.20 5.52
N ILE A 168 12.07 -4.38 4.49
CA ILE A 168 10.77 -3.68 4.35
C ILE A 168 9.62 -4.68 4.29
N LYS A 169 9.78 -5.82 3.61
CA LYS A 169 8.74 -6.87 3.56
C LYS A 169 8.45 -7.46 4.94
N ILE A 170 9.48 -7.63 5.79
CA ILE A 170 9.29 -8.07 7.18
C ILE A 170 8.51 -7.02 7.96
N ILE A 171 8.85 -5.73 7.81
CA ILE A 171 8.12 -4.62 8.45
C ILE A 171 6.65 -4.63 8.01
N ILE A 172 6.37 -4.77 6.72
CA ILE A 172 5.00 -4.85 6.18
C ILE A 172 4.25 -6.06 6.75
N LEU A 173 4.92 -7.21 6.91
CA LEU A 173 4.29 -8.39 7.51
C LEU A 173 3.88 -8.09 8.96
N PHE A 174 4.79 -7.54 9.75
CA PHE A 174 4.53 -7.21 11.15
C PHE A 174 3.40 -6.19 11.30
N THR A 175 3.39 -5.13 10.49
CA THR A 175 2.32 -4.12 10.54
C THR A 175 0.97 -4.70 10.12
N LYS A 176 0.91 -5.56 9.09
CA LYS A 176 -0.33 -6.20 8.65
C LYS A 176 -0.90 -7.18 9.69
N GLN A 177 -0.05 -7.82 10.48
CA GLN A 177 -0.45 -8.75 11.53
C GLN A 177 -0.69 -8.09 12.89
N GLY A 178 -0.41 -6.78 13.02
CA GLY A 178 -0.51 -6.09 14.31
C GLY A 178 0.49 -6.59 15.36
N ILE A 179 1.62 -7.17 14.92
CA ILE A 179 2.65 -7.70 15.83
C ILE A 179 3.45 -6.54 16.39
N SER A 180 3.64 -6.52 17.71
CA SER A 180 4.51 -5.54 18.36
C SER A 180 5.95 -5.74 17.88
N PHE A 181 6.60 -4.66 17.44
CA PHE A 181 7.98 -4.72 16.95
C PHE A 181 8.97 -4.95 18.09
N ARG A 182 8.71 -4.30 19.23
CA ARG A 182 9.62 -4.18 20.37
C ARG A 182 9.21 -5.11 21.51
N GLY A 183 10.20 -5.57 22.25
CA GLY A 183 10.04 -6.33 23.50
C GLY A 183 10.26 -5.44 24.73
N HIS A 184 10.50 -6.07 25.89
CA HIS A 184 10.78 -5.36 27.14
C HIS A 184 12.18 -4.73 27.18
N SER A 185 13.19 -5.39 26.62
CA SER A 185 14.56 -4.89 26.47
C SER A 185 15.10 -5.33 25.10
N GLU A 186 15.79 -4.44 24.40
CA GLU A 186 16.46 -4.74 23.13
C GLU A 186 18.00 -4.79 23.25
N ASP A 187 18.49 -4.80 24.49
CA ASP A 187 19.91 -4.82 24.82
C ASP A 187 20.57 -6.11 24.34
N GLU A 188 21.86 -6.07 24.02
CA GLU A 188 22.58 -7.26 23.53
C GLU A 188 22.67 -8.39 24.57
N SER A 189 22.58 -8.06 25.86
CA SER A 189 22.53 -9.02 26.95
C SER A 189 21.15 -9.65 27.15
N SER A 190 20.11 -9.14 26.48
CA SER A 190 18.76 -9.68 26.60
C SER A 190 18.63 -11.01 25.87
N LYS A 191 17.96 -11.98 26.50
CA LYS A 191 17.61 -13.27 25.88
C LYS A 191 16.54 -13.14 24.80
N ASN A 192 15.81 -12.03 24.78
CA ASN A 192 14.78 -11.72 23.78
C ASN A 192 14.80 -10.22 23.53
N ARG A 193 15.29 -9.82 22.34
CA ARG A 193 15.48 -8.42 21.95
C ARG A 193 14.25 -7.79 21.29
N GLY A 194 13.09 -8.44 21.42
CA GLY A 194 11.85 -8.03 20.79
C GLY A 194 11.58 -8.75 19.47
N ASN A 195 10.29 -8.87 19.14
CA ASN A 195 9.84 -9.73 18.05
C ASN A 195 10.48 -9.39 16.70
N PHE A 196 10.68 -8.10 16.39
CA PHE A 196 11.24 -7.69 15.11
C PHE A 196 12.70 -8.09 14.97
N LYS A 197 13.53 -7.79 15.98
CA LYS A 197 14.96 -8.13 15.98
C LYS A 197 15.17 -9.63 15.94
N GLU A 198 14.49 -10.38 16.81
CA GLU A 198 14.57 -11.84 16.85
C GLU A 198 14.12 -12.47 15.52
N PHE A 199 13.04 -11.98 14.93
CA PHE A 199 12.57 -12.49 13.65
C PHE A 199 13.53 -12.18 12.50
N VAL A 200 14.08 -10.96 12.45
CA VAL A 200 15.07 -10.60 11.44
C VAL A 200 16.34 -11.43 11.60
N ASP A 201 16.82 -11.62 12.82
CA ASP A 201 18.01 -12.45 13.13
C ASP A 201 17.78 -13.92 12.76
N PHE A 202 16.58 -14.46 13.05
CA PHE A 202 16.17 -15.80 12.63
C PHE A 202 16.16 -15.95 11.11
N VAL A 203 15.56 -15.00 10.38
CA VAL A 203 15.50 -15.01 8.91
C VAL A 203 16.90 -14.89 8.30
N ALA A 204 17.71 -13.96 8.82
CA ALA A 204 19.06 -13.70 8.34
C ALA A 204 20.00 -14.89 8.57
N SER A 205 19.85 -15.59 9.71
CA SER A 205 20.71 -16.71 10.08
C SER A 205 20.36 -18.01 9.36
N ASN A 206 19.07 -18.27 9.12
CA ASN A 206 18.61 -19.57 8.61
C ASN A 206 18.21 -19.56 7.12
N TYR A 207 17.79 -18.42 6.58
CA TYR A 207 17.14 -18.38 5.26
C TYR A 207 17.72 -17.32 4.31
N CYS A 208 18.51 -16.35 4.80
CA CYS A 208 18.97 -15.25 3.98
C CYS A 208 20.36 -14.72 4.37
N SER A 209 21.41 -15.35 3.84
CA SER A 209 22.79 -14.91 4.04
C SER A 209 23.06 -13.47 3.57
N ASP A 210 22.36 -13.01 2.53
CA ASP A 210 22.49 -11.64 2.03
C ASP A 210 22.00 -10.61 3.03
N LEU A 211 20.89 -10.89 3.72
CA LEU A 211 20.36 -9.99 4.75
C LEU A 211 21.32 -9.94 5.94
N LYS A 212 21.91 -11.09 6.33
CA LYS A 212 22.95 -11.13 7.36
C LYS A 212 24.15 -10.26 6.98
N LYS A 213 24.69 -10.44 5.78
CA LYS A 213 25.80 -9.62 5.25
C LYS A 213 25.45 -8.13 5.21
N PHE A 214 24.24 -7.80 4.76
CA PHE A 214 23.76 -6.41 4.73
C PHE A 214 23.73 -5.78 6.13
N LEU A 215 23.19 -6.49 7.12
CA LEU A 215 23.12 -5.99 8.49
C LEU A 215 24.51 -5.83 9.13
N THR A 216 25.49 -6.65 8.75
CA THR A 216 26.87 -6.57 9.28
C THR A 216 27.76 -5.57 8.56
N ASN A 217 27.55 -5.34 7.26
CA ASN A 217 28.45 -4.52 6.44
C ASN A 217 28.28 -3.00 6.69
N HIS A 218 27.15 -2.57 7.23
CA HIS A 218 26.84 -1.16 7.45
C HIS A 218 27.12 -0.73 8.88
N SER A 219 28.40 -0.53 9.23
CA SER A 219 28.81 -0.08 10.58
C SER A 219 28.23 1.29 10.97
N ASN A 220 27.90 2.12 9.98
CA ASN A 220 27.44 3.49 10.18
C ASN A 220 25.90 3.60 10.25
N ALA A 221 25.15 2.52 10.03
CA ALA A 221 23.69 2.56 10.00
C ALA A 221 23.07 1.30 10.64
N ASN A 222 22.34 1.49 11.74
CA ASN A 222 21.62 0.40 12.40
C ASN A 222 20.17 0.31 11.89
N TYR A 223 19.96 -0.45 10.82
CA TYR A 223 18.63 -0.63 10.22
C TYR A 223 17.59 -1.30 11.13
N LEU A 224 18.02 -1.87 12.26
CA LEU A 224 17.16 -2.48 13.26
C LEU A 224 16.84 -1.54 14.42
N SER A 225 17.32 -0.30 14.40
CA SER A 225 17.03 0.66 15.48
C SER A 225 15.54 1.05 15.50
N PRO A 226 14.98 1.34 16.70
CA PRO A 226 13.62 1.85 16.84
C PRO A 226 13.31 3.05 15.96
N GLU A 227 14.26 3.96 15.79
CA GLU A 227 14.13 5.18 15.00
C GLU A 227 14.01 4.86 13.50
N ILE A 228 14.89 4.01 12.98
CA ILE A 228 14.86 3.61 11.57
C ILE A 228 13.61 2.78 11.25
N GLN A 229 13.17 1.90 12.17
CA GLN A 229 11.89 1.19 12.04
C GLN A 229 10.72 2.18 11.89
N ASN A 230 10.63 3.20 12.76
CA ASN A 230 9.59 4.22 12.68
C ASN A 230 9.67 5.03 11.37
N ASN A 231 10.88 5.31 10.89
CA ASN A 231 11.08 5.97 9.59
C ASN A 231 10.55 5.12 8.44
N PHE A 232 10.84 3.82 8.42
CA PHE A 232 10.28 2.92 7.41
C PHE A 232 8.76 2.87 7.46
N ILE A 233 8.17 2.73 8.65
CA ILE A 233 6.72 2.74 8.83
C ILE A 233 6.11 4.04 8.29
N SER A 234 6.74 5.18 8.59
CA SER A 234 6.29 6.50 8.12
C SER A 234 6.38 6.64 6.60
N LEU A 235 7.44 6.13 5.99
CA LEU A 235 7.61 6.10 4.53
C LEU A 235 6.57 5.20 3.86
N ILE A 236 6.31 4.01 4.41
CA ILE A 236 5.26 3.10 3.91
C ILE A 236 3.89 3.78 4.00
N ALA A 237 3.57 4.38 5.15
CA ALA A 237 2.31 5.11 5.33
C ALA A 237 2.18 6.28 4.35
N SER A 238 3.25 7.04 4.11
CA SER A 238 3.28 8.12 3.13
C SER A 238 3.05 7.63 1.70
N SER A 239 3.67 6.50 1.33
CA SER A 239 3.47 5.88 0.03
C SER A 239 2.02 5.43 -0.18
N ILE A 240 1.40 4.82 0.82
CA ILE A 240 -0.01 4.41 0.79
C ILE A 240 -0.92 5.63 0.67
N ARG A 241 -0.69 6.69 1.46
CA ARG A 241 -1.48 7.94 1.36
C ARG A 241 -1.36 8.58 -0.02
N THR A 242 -0.15 8.63 -0.58
CA THR A 242 0.09 9.16 -1.93
C THR A 242 -0.70 8.38 -2.97
N GLN A 243 -0.75 7.05 -2.86
CA GLN A 243 -1.57 6.22 -3.73
C GLN A 243 -3.06 6.51 -3.56
N ILE A 244 -3.57 6.59 -2.32
CA ILE A 244 -4.98 6.93 -2.06
C ILE A 244 -5.34 8.29 -2.66
N VAL A 245 -4.51 9.30 -2.46
CA VAL A 245 -4.70 10.65 -3.03
C VAL A 245 -4.71 10.61 -4.55
N SER A 246 -3.81 9.84 -5.17
CA SER A 246 -3.80 9.65 -6.62
C SER A 246 -5.12 9.06 -7.11
N GLU A 247 -5.64 8.04 -6.44
CA GLU A 247 -6.93 7.42 -6.81
C GLU A 247 -8.11 8.38 -6.59
N ILE A 248 -8.10 9.20 -5.53
CA ILE A 248 -9.12 10.23 -5.29
C ILE A 248 -9.11 11.30 -6.37
N LYS A 249 -7.92 11.75 -6.79
CA LYS A 249 -7.78 12.73 -7.87
C LYS A 249 -8.33 12.21 -9.19
N GLU A 250 -8.21 10.91 -9.46
CA GLU A 250 -8.84 10.26 -10.61
C GLU A 250 -10.36 10.15 -10.48
N SER A 251 -10.88 9.88 -9.27
CA SER A 251 -12.32 9.86 -8.97
C SER A 251 -12.97 11.25 -9.05
N ILE A 252 -12.18 12.31 -8.87
CA ILE A 252 -12.58 13.72 -8.71
C ILE A 252 -13.36 13.93 -7.41
N PHE A 253 -14.49 13.24 -7.26
CA PHE A 253 -15.39 13.31 -6.12
C PHE A 253 -15.08 12.24 -5.08
N TYR A 254 -15.26 12.58 -3.81
CA TYR A 254 -15.07 11.67 -2.69
C TYR A 254 -15.96 12.07 -1.51
N SER A 255 -16.03 11.18 -0.53
CA SER A 255 -16.72 11.38 0.74
C SER A 255 -15.76 11.21 1.89
N ILE A 256 -16.04 11.86 3.00
CA ILE A 256 -15.23 11.78 4.21
C ILE A 256 -16.00 11.12 5.35
N ILE A 257 -15.29 10.30 6.12
CA ILE A 257 -15.80 9.65 7.32
C ILE A 257 -14.88 10.08 8.47
N VAL A 258 -15.50 10.87 9.34
CA VAL A 258 -15.04 11.55 10.54
C VAL A 258 -15.39 10.92 11.88
N ASP A 259 -14.48 10.31 12.64
CA ASP A 259 -14.87 9.74 13.95
C ASP A 259 -13.88 10.02 15.08
N GLY A 260 -14.41 10.27 16.27
CA GLY A 260 -13.65 10.56 17.48
C GLY A 260 -13.35 9.28 18.27
N THR A 261 -12.09 9.13 18.70
CA THR A 261 -11.65 8.03 19.55
C THR A 261 -10.67 8.53 20.60
N SER A 262 -10.43 7.76 21.66
CA SER A 262 -9.37 8.03 22.63
C SER A 262 -8.25 7.02 22.50
N ASP A 263 -7.00 7.48 22.58
CA ASP A 263 -5.85 6.58 22.60
C ASP A 263 -5.63 5.94 23.99
N ILE A 264 -4.64 5.03 24.08
CA ILE A 264 -4.29 4.34 25.33
C ILE A 264 -3.85 5.29 26.45
N THR A 265 -3.44 6.52 26.11
CA THR A 265 -3.06 7.57 27.05
C THR A 265 -4.21 8.51 27.39
N ARG A 266 -5.44 8.20 26.91
CA ARG A 266 -6.68 8.97 27.05
C ARG A 266 -6.63 10.33 26.36
N ARG A 267 -5.83 10.47 25.30
CA ARG A 267 -5.84 11.66 24.44
C ARG A 267 -6.88 11.48 23.34
N GLU A 268 -7.61 12.55 23.05
CA GLU A 268 -8.57 12.57 21.95
C GLU A 268 -7.85 12.52 20.60
N GLN A 269 -8.32 11.62 19.74
CA GLN A 269 -7.85 11.42 18.39
C GLN A 269 -9.03 11.40 17.43
N ILE A 270 -8.79 11.92 16.24
CA ILE A 270 -9.74 11.93 15.15
C ILE A 270 -9.26 10.97 14.10
N SER A 271 -10.10 9.98 13.79
CA SER A 271 -9.91 9.08 12.67
C SER A 271 -10.44 9.74 11.40
N PHE A 272 -9.59 9.82 10.38
CA PHE A 272 -9.97 10.36 9.08
C PHE A 272 -9.95 9.23 8.05
N CYS A 273 -11.11 8.95 7.47
CA CYS A 273 -11.28 7.99 6.39
C CYS A 273 -11.91 8.66 5.17
N VAL A 274 -11.61 8.11 4.00
CA VAL A 274 -12.09 8.60 2.71
C VAL A 274 -12.78 7.47 1.95
N ARG A 275 -13.87 7.81 1.28
CA ARG A 275 -14.63 6.89 0.44
C ARG A 275 -14.78 7.47 -0.96
N TYR A 276 -14.39 6.72 -1.99
CA TYR A 276 -14.38 7.17 -3.38
C TYR A 276 -14.63 5.99 -4.32
N CYS A 277 -14.86 6.25 -5.60
CA CYS A 277 -15.02 5.21 -6.61
C CYS A 277 -13.76 5.15 -7.48
N ASP A 278 -13.25 3.95 -7.76
CA ASP A 278 -12.16 3.82 -8.73
C ASP A 278 -12.66 3.91 -10.18
N LYS A 279 -11.73 3.81 -11.15
CA LYS A 279 -12.05 3.83 -12.59
C LYS A 279 -13.04 2.75 -13.04
N LYS A 280 -13.20 1.68 -12.26
CA LYS A 280 -14.14 0.58 -12.53
C LYS A 280 -15.46 0.77 -11.78
N LEU A 281 -15.69 1.94 -11.19
CA LEU A 281 -16.84 2.26 -10.35
C LEU A 281 -16.95 1.37 -9.11
N ILE A 282 -15.82 0.81 -8.65
CA ILE A 282 -15.78 0.05 -7.41
C ILE A 282 -15.57 1.01 -6.26
N VAL A 283 -16.52 0.99 -5.31
CA VAL A 283 -16.43 1.79 -4.09
C VAL A 283 -15.25 1.30 -3.25
N LYS A 284 -14.35 2.22 -2.92
CA LYS A 284 -13.23 2.00 -2.00
C LYS A 284 -13.41 2.88 -0.79
N GLU A 285 -13.35 2.25 0.37
CA GLU A 285 -13.19 2.93 1.66
C GLU A 285 -11.75 2.73 2.13
N ARG A 286 -11.10 3.83 2.51
CA ARG A 286 -9.68 3.84 2.88
C ARG A 286 -9.48 4.67 4.13
N PHE A 287 -8.89 4.03 5.14
CA PHE A 287 -8.35 4.74 6.29
C PHE A 287 -7.16 5.59 5.86
N PHE A 288 -7.10 6.84 6.33
CA PHE A 288 -6.07 7.79 5.94
C PHE A 288 -5.03 7.97 7.05
N SER A 289 -5.46 8.41 8.23
CA SER A 289 -4.63 8.54 9.43
C SER A 289 -5.49 8.84 10.66
N PHE A 290 -4.89 8.67 11.84
CA PHE A 290 -5.33 9.31 13.07
C PHE A 290 -4.64 10.66 13.23
N TYR A 291 -5.33 11.60 13.85
CA TYR A 291 -4.83 12.94 14.15
C TYR A 291 -5.16 13.28 15.60
N ASN A 292 -4.15 13.71 16.34
CA ASN A 292 -4.36 14.19 17.71
C ASN A 292 -5.01 15.57 17.66
N VAL A 293 -5.97 15.79 18.56
CA VAL A 293 -6.60 17.10 18.76
C VAL A 293 -6.56 17.47 20.23
N GLU A 294 -6.33 18.75 20.53
CA GLU A 294 -6.37 19.25 21.91
C GLU A 294 -7.80 19.50 22.38
N ASN A 295 -8.69 19.86 21.45
CA ASN A 295 -10.11 20.10 21.69
C ASN A 295 -10.93 19.55 20.52
N THR A 296 -12.19 19.20 20.80
CA THR A 296 -13.15 18.62 19.84
C THR A 296 -14.26 19.59 19.45
N THR A 297 -14.02 20.90 19.46
CA THR A 297 -15.03 21.87 19.00
C THR A 297 -15.22 21.76 17.48
N GLY A 298 -16.43 22.05 16.98
CA GLY A 298 -16.71 21.98 15.54
C GLY A 298 -15.76 22.81 14.67
N GLU A 299 -15.22 23.91 15.21
CA GLU A 299 -14.20 24.74 14.54
C GLU A 299 -12.84 24.06 14.47
N THR A 300 -12.34 23.53 15.59
CA THR A 300 -11.05 22.82 15.63
C THR A 300 -11.04 21.60 14.70
N LEU A 301 -12.17 20.88 14.63
CA LEU A 301 -12.33 19.73 13.74
C LEU A 301 -12.40 20.15 12.29
N TYR A 302 -13.06 21.26 11.99
CA TYR A 302 -13.12 21.81 10.63
C TYR A 302 -11.74 22.24 10.14
N GLU A 303 -10.98 22.97 10.95
CA GLU A 303 -9.61 23.39 10.61
C GLU A 303 -8.68 22.19 10.44
N LEU A 304 -8.83 21.15 11.28
CA LEU A 304 -8.12 19.90 11.10
C LEU A 304 -8.44 19.25 9.75
N VAL A 305 -9.72 19.06 9.42
CA VAL A 305 -10.14 18.44 8.15
C VAL A 305 -9.65 19.25 6.97
N LYS A 306 -9.78 20.58 7.03
CA LYS A 306 -9.29 21.50 6.00
C LYS A 306 -7.78 21.39 5.81
N LYS A 307 -7.01 21.35 6.91
CA LYS A 307 -5.57 21.14 6.87
C LYS A 307 -5.19 19.81 6.22
N ILE A 308 -5.86 18.71 6.59
CA ILE A 308 -5.61 17.39 6.00
C ILE A 308 -5.84 17.42 4.48
N ILE A 309 -6.92 18.07 4.02
CA ILE A 309 -7.25 18.19 2.61
C ILE A 309 -6.19 19.01 1.86
N VAL A 310 -5.80 20.17 2.42
CA VAL A 310 -4.81 21.08 1.80
C VAL A 310 -3.42 20.45 1.76
N ASP A 311 -2.94 19.87 2.86
CA ASP A 311 -1.62 19.23 2.96
C ASP A 311 -1.45 18.07 1.96
N ASN A 312 -2.56 17.44 1.56
CA ASN A 312 -2.57 16.34 0.60
C ASN A 312 -3.02 16.77 -0.81
N ILE A 313 -3.13 18.07 -1.07
CA ILE A 313 -3.46 18.65 -2.38
C ILE A 313 -4.79 18.06 -2.91
N MET A 314 -5.78 17.95 -2.03
CA MET A 314 -7.15 17.57 -2.36
C MET A 314 -8.04 18.83 -2.37
N SER A 315 -9.18 18.76 -3.07
CA SER A 315 -10.15 19.86 -3.12
C SER A 315 -11.28 19.59 -2.13
N ILE A 316 -11.54 20.53 -1.23
CA ILE A 316 -12.69 20.46 -0.31
C ILE A 316 -14.02 20.51 -1.07
N LYS A 317 -14.07 21.27 -2.18
CA LYS A 317 -15.27 21.43 -3.01
C LYS A 317 -15.75 20.13 -3.66
N ASN A 318 -14.86 19.15 -3.77
CA ASN A 318 -15.17 17.86 -4.38
C ASN A 318 -15.76 16.85 -3.39
N ILE A 319 -15.97 17.25 -2.14
CA ILE A 319 -16.64 16.43 -1.14
C ILE A 319 -18.14 16.40 -1.45
N VAL A 320 -18.66 15.20 -1.70
CA VAL A 320 -20.09 14.97 -2.01
C VAL A 320 -20.87 14.37 -0.85
N ALA A 321 -20.18 13.81 0.14
CA ALA A 321 -20.82 13.37 1.37
C ALA A 321 -19.86 13.44 2.56
N GLN A 322 -20.44 13.62 3.73
CA GLN A 322 -19.73 13.73 5.00
C GLN A 322 -20.45 12.91 6.07
N CYS A 323 -19.72 12.04 6.77
CA CYS A 323 -20.29 11.10 7.73
C CYS A 323 -19.65 11.25 9.12
N TYR A 324 -20.48 11.55 10.13
CA TYR A 324 -20.06 11.79 11.53
C TYR A 324 -21.05 11.17 12.52
N ASP A 325 -20.69 11.14 13.80
CA ASP A 325 -21.64 10.88 14.88
C ASP A 325 -22.65 12.04 15.08
N GLY A 326 -23.60 11.83 15.99
CA GLY A 326 -24.63 12.80 16.34
C GLY A 326 -24.18 13.84 17.36
N ALA A 327 -22.91 13.91 17.73
CA ALA A 327 -22.45 14.87 18.72
C ALA A 327 -22.67 16.31 18.20
N SER A 328 -22.96 17.23 19.10
CA SER A 328 -23.24 18.63 18.74
C SER A 328 -22.06 19.27 17.99
N ASN A 329 -20.83 18.99 18.40
CA ASN A 329 -19.64 19.50 17.73
C ASN A 329 -19.48 18.99 16.29
N MET A 330 -20.06 17.83 15.97
CA MET A 330 -19.98 17.21 14.64
C MET A 330 -21.18 17.60 13.75
N SER A 331 -22.39 17.43 14.27
CA SER A 331 -23.63 17.43 13.48
C SER A 331 -24.49 18.69 13.63
N CYS A 332 -24.14 19.63 14.53
CA CYS A 332 -24.94 20.84 14.75
C CYS A 332 -25.08 21.67 13.47
N GLU A 333 -26.30 22.14 13.22
CA GLU A 333 -26.75 22.82 12.01
C GLU A 333 -26.02 24.14 11.71
N TYR A 334 -25.55 24.85 12.74
CA TYR A 334 -24.95 26.18 12.57
C TYR A 334 -23.44 26.23 12.90
N LYS A 335 -22.99 25.46 13.89
CA LYS A 335 -21.61 25.55 14.42
C LYS A 335 -20.82 24.23 14.35
N GLY A 336 -21.48 23.14 13.98
CA GLY A 336 -20.86 21.83 13.89
C GLY A 336 -19.93 21.71 12.68
N LEU A 337 -19.08 20.69 12.71
CA LEU A 337 -18.22 20.30 11.59
C LEU A 337 -19.01 20.19 10.27
N ALA A 338 -20.19 19.55 10.32
CA ALA A 338 -21.04 19.32 9.16
C ALA A 338 -21.51 20.62 8.50
N ALA A 339 -21.95 21.59 9.31
CA ALA A 339 -22.38 22.90 8.85
C ALA A 339 -21.24 23.66 8.17
N ARG A 340 -20.06 23.67 8.80
CA ARG A 340 -18.87 24.38 8.30
C ARG A 340 -18.36 23.80 6.98
N ILE A 341 -18.32 22.47 6.85
CA ILE A 341 -17.92 21.82 5.59
C ILE A 341 -18.95 22.07 4.49
N LYS A 342 -20.25 22.14 4.84
CA LYS A 342 -21.30 22.43 3.86
C LYS A 342 -21.20 23.84 3.27
N LEU A 343 -20.60 24.80 3.98
CA LEU A 343 -20.32 26.15 3.45
C LEU A 343 -19.26 26.09 2.32
N ASP A 344 -18.21 25.30 2.48
CA ASP A 344 -17.13 25.17 1.49
C ASP A 344 -17.47 24.17 0.37
N ALA A 345 -18.28 23.17 0.69
CA ALA A 345 -18.71 22.09 -0.19
C ALA A 345 -20.24 21.95 -0.13
N PRO A 346 -21.01 22.77 -0.89
CA PRO A 346 -22.47 22.77 -0.82
C PRO A 346 -23.11 21.42 -1.18
N CYS A 347 -22.43 20.61 -1.99
CA CYS A 347 -22.86 19.26 -2.37
C CYS A 347 -22.60 18.20 -1.29
N ALA A 348 -21.88 18.52 -0.21
CA ALA A 348 -21.51 17.57 0.84
C ALA A 348 -22.72 17.20 1.72
N THR A 349 -23.41 16.12 1.33
CA THR A 349 -24.57 15.61 2.07
C THR A 349 -24.13 15.02 3.41
N PHE A 350 -24.73 15.49 4.51
CA PHE A 350 -24.48 14.94 5.84
C PHE A 350 -25.20 13.62 6.05
N VAL A 351 -24.44 12.61 6.49
CA VAL A 351 -24.94 11.29 6.86
C VAL A 351 -24.60 11.05 8.33
N HIS A 352 -25.61 10.94 9.17
CA HIS A 352 -25.40 10.57 10.56
C HIS A 352 -25.05 9.08 10.65
N CYS A 353 -23.98 8.76 11.38
CA CYS A 353 -23.48 7.40 11.60
C CYS A 353 -24.61 6.45 12.01
N TYR A 354 -24.90 5.44 11.19
CA TYR A 354 -25.99 4.50 11.44
C TYR A 354 -25.77 3.63 12.67
N ALA A 355 -24.52 3.24 12.96
CA ALA A 355 -24.20 2.50 14.17
C ALA A 355 -24.52 3.32 15.42
N HIS A 356 -24.18 4.62 15.41
CA HIS A 356 -24.54 5.52 16.50
C HIS A 356 -26.06 5.73 16.61
N ARG A 357 -26.77 5.92 15.48
CA ARG A 357 -28.24 6.03 15.48
C ARG A 357 -28.91 4.79 16.07
N LEU A 358 -28.45 3.60 15.68
CA LEU A 358 -28.98 2.34 16.20
C LEU A 358 -28.73 2.20 17.70
N ASN A 359 -27.53 2.56 18.16
CA ASN A 359 -27.20 2.53 19.57
C ASN A 359 -28.08 3.50 20.39
N LEU A 360 -28.29 4.74 19.91
CA LEU A 360 -29.23 5.69 20.53
C LEU A 360 -30.67 5.15 20.50
N ALA A 361 -31.06 4.52 19.39
CA ALA A 361 -32.38 3.92 19.25
C ALA A 361 -32.65 2.87 20.35
N LEU A 362 -31.69 1.97 20.54
CA LEU A 362 -31.71 0.93 21.56
C LEU A 362 -31.66 1.51 22.98
N GLN A 363 -30.82 2.50 23.23
CA GLN A 363 -30.72 3.13 24.55
C GLN A 363 -32.06 3.72 25.00
N ASP A 364 -32.76 4.45 24.14
CA ASP A 364 -34.04 5.03 24.55
C ASP A 364 -35.13 3.96 24.68
N ALA A 365 -35.13 2.91 23.84
CA ALA A 365 -36.04 1.78 24.00
C ALA A 365 -35.83 1.08 25.36
N CYS A 366 -34.57 0.84 25.74
CA CYS A 366 -34.23 0.29 27.07
C CYS A 366 -34.63 1.22 28.21
N ARG A 367 -34.55 2.55 28.03
CA ARG A 367 -34.99 3.54 29.03
C ARG A 367 -36.51 3.60 29.14
N ALA A 368 -37.24 3.43 28.04
CA ALA A 368 -38.70 3.44 28.02
C ALA A 368 -39.29 2.24 28.77
N LEU A 369 -38.68 1.06 28.63
CA LEU A 369 -39.11 -0.17 29.31
C LEU A 369 -38.64 -0.17 30.78
N THR A 370 -39.56 0.03 31.72
CA THR A 370 -39.26 0.09 33.17
C THR A 370 -38.50 -1.14 33.67
N GLN A 371 -38.91 -2.35 33.27
CA GLN A 371 -38.28 -3.60 33.71
C GLN A 371 -36.81 -3.68 33.27
N VAL A 372 -36.52 -3.31 32.02
CA VAL A 372 -35.15 -3.27 31.47
C VAL A 372 -34.33 -2.20 32.17
N ARG A 373 -34.88 -0.99 32.32
CA ARG A 373 -34.23 0.12 33.03
C ARG A 373 -33.85 -0.24 34.47
N VAL A 374 -34.76 -0.86 35.23
CA VAL A 374 -34.51 -1.30 36.61
C VAL A 374 -33.43 -2.38 36.65
N THR A 375 -33.51 -3.38 35.76
CA THR A 375 -32.54 -4.48 35.70
C THR A 375 -31.14 -3.96 35.36
N LEU A 376 -31.01 -3.12 34.32
CA LEU A 376 -29.73 -2.51 33.94
C LEU A 376 -29.18 -1.61 35.06
N GLY A 377 -30.04 -0.86 35.75
CA GLY A 377 -29.65 -0.03 36.90
C GLY A 377 -29.13 -0.84 38.09
N GLN A 378 -29.76 -1.98 38.39
CA GLN A 378 -29.29 -2.91 39.42
C GLN A 378 -27.93 -3.53 39.04
N VAL A 379 -27.79 -4.00 37.80
CA VAL A 379 -26.51 -4.54 37.30
C VAL A 379 -25.40 -3.49 37.38
N ASN A 380 -25.67 -2.25 36.98
CA ASN A 380 -24.70 -1.16 37.06
C ASN A 380 -24.33 -0.81 38.52
N SER A 381 -25.30 -0.90 39.44
CA SER A 381 -25.04 -0.69 40.87
C SER A 381 -24.13 -1.77 41.44
N ILE A 382 -24.36 -3.04 41.11
CA ILE A 382 -23.51 -4.16 41.50
C ILE A 382 -22.10 -3.97 40.93
N TYR A 383 -22.01 -3.61 39.64
CA TYR A 383 -20.75 -3.30 38.98
C TYR A 383 -19.96 -2.22 39.74
N ASN A 384 -20.60 -1.09 40.08
CA ASN A 384 -19.95 0.00 40.83
C ASN A 384 -19.48 -0.44 42.22
N VAL A 385 -20.25 -1.30 42.91
CA VAL A 385 -19.86 -1.85 44.22
C VAL A 385 -18.63 -2.75 44.11
N ILE A 386 -18.52 -3.57 43.05
CA ILE A 386 -17.35 -4.43 42.81
C ILE A 386 -16.13 -3.59 42.42
N GLN A 387 -16.30 -2.68 41.46
CA GLN A 387 -15.21 -1.86 40.90
C GLN A 387 -14.63 -0.86 41.91
N SER A 388 -15.43 -0.37 42.85
CA SER A 388 -14.98 0.58 43.89
C SER A 388 -13.92 0.01 44.86
N SER A 389 -13.66 -1.30 44.86
CA SER A 389 -12.67 -1.90 45.74
C SER A 389 -11.92 -3.06 45.08
N SER A 390 -10.59 -2.96 45.04
CA SER A 390 -9.71 -4.04 44.59
C SER A 390 -9.93 -5.34 45.37
N LYS A 391 -10.27 -5.27 46.66
CA LYS A 391 -10.61 -6.45 47.48
C LYS A 391 -11.89 -7.14 47.01
N ARG A 392 -12.92 -6.37 46.63
CA ARG A 392 -14.20 -6.91 46.13
C ARG A 392 -14.05 -7.48 44.72
N ASN A 393 -13.25 -6.85 43.87
CA ASN A 393 -12.93 -7.37 42.55
C ASN A 393 -12.17 -8.72 42.65
N PHE A 394 -11.21 -8.83 43.56
CA PHE A 394 -10.52 -10.10 43.82
C PHE A 394 -11.46 -11.21 44.33
N ILE A 395 -12.44 -10.88 45.19
CA ILE A 395 -13.47 -11.83 45.62
C ILE A 395 -14.33 -12.26 44.42
N PHE A 396 -14.71 -11.34 43.55
CA PHE A 396 -15.47 -11.62 42.34
C PHE A 396 -14.72 -12.56 41.38
N GLU A 397 -13.43 -12.32 41.13
CA GLU A 397 -12.57 -13.22 40.35
C GLU A 397 -12.53 -14.64 40.93
N LYS A 398 -12.48 -14.77 42.26
CA LYS A 398 -12.57 -16.09 42.91
C LYS A 398 -13.91 -16.77 42.68
N PHE A 399 -15.03 -16.04 42.76
CA PHE A 399 -16.36 -16.60 42.48
C PHE A 399 -16.50 -17.03 41.02
N GLN A 400 -15.88 -16.35 40.07
CA GLN A 400 -15.86 -16.77 38.67
C GLN A 400 -15.16 -18.10 38.46
N LEU A 401 -14.02 -18.31 39.13
CA LEU A 401 -13.27 -19.56 39.07
C LEU A 401 -14.09 -20.74 39.63
N ILE A 402 -14.88 -20.51 40.69
CA ILE A 402 -15.72 -21.53 41.32
C ILE A 402 -16.95 -21.87 40.46
N SER A 403 -17.50 -20.90 39.75
CA SER A 403 -18.74 -21.06 38.97
C SER A 403 -18.53 -21.70 37.58
N ASN A 404 -17.29 -22.06 37.21
CA ASN A 404 -16.92 -22.62 35.91
C ASN A 404 -17.38 -21.78 34.71
N GLN A 405 -17.66 -20.49 34.95
CA GLN A 405 -18.03 -19.55 33.90
C GLN A 405 -16.74 -18.98 33.29
N SER A 406 -16.75 -18.80 31.97
CA SER A 406 -15.71 -18.09 31.24
C SER A 406 -15.35 -16.79 31.97
N LYS A 407 -14.06 -16.46 32.06
CA LYS A 407 -13.54 -15.30 32.79
C LYS A 407 -14.21 -14.00 32.30
N LEU A 408 -15.29 -13.55 32.95
CA LEU A 408 -16.00 -12.34 32.55
C LEU A 408 -15.18 -11.13 33.00
N THR A 409 -14.73 -10.33 32.04
CA THR A 409 -14.05 -9.07 32.37
C THR A 409 -15.12 -8.02 32.63
N LEU A 410 -15.19 -7.48 33.86
CA LEU A 410 -16.09 -6.38 34.18
C LEU A 410 -15.63 -5.14 33.40
N LYS A 411 -16.37 -4.79 32.34
CA LYS A 411 -16.14 -3.57 31.53
C LYS A 411 -17.25 -2.56 31.81
N ILE A 412 -16.91 -1.27 31.75
CA ILE A 412 -17.86 -0.16 31.92
C ILE A 412 -18.96 -0.29 30.86
N GLN A 413 -20.20 -0.02 31.28
CA GLN A 413 -21.37 0.06 30.40
C GLN A 413 -21.24 1.27 29.46
N GLY A 414 -20.39 1.13 28.43
CA GLY A 414 -19.96 2.19 27.51
C GLY A 414 -19.00 1.72 26.42
N GLU A 415 -18.33 0.56 26.58
CA GLU A 415 -17.46 -0.03 25.55
C GLU A 415 -18.21 -1.12 24.75
N SER A 416 -19.05 -0.69 23.81
CA SER A 416 -19.98 -1.56 23.05
C SER A 416 -19.34 -2.42 21.95
N SER A 417 -18.04 -2.27 21.67
CA SER A 417 -17.42 -3.00 20.55
C SER A 417 -16.97 -4.44 20.90
N ASN A 418 -16.70 -4.74 22.18
CA ASN A 418 -16.20 -6.05 22.59
C ASN A 418 -17.30 -7.03 23.01
N THR A 419 -18.48 -6.54 23.38
CA THR A 419 -19.61 -7.37 23.85
C THR A 419 -20.23 -8.20 22.73
N ALA A 420 -20.19 -7.74 21.48
CA ALA A 420 -20.72 -8.48 20.33
C ALA A 420 -19.90 -9.75 20.00
N ASN A 421 -18.57 -9.67 20.14
CA ASN A 421 -17.67 -10.82 19.93
C ASN A 421 -17.71 -11.83 21.08
N GLU A 422 -17.88 -11.36 22.32
CA GLU A 422 -18.04 -12.23 23.50
C GLU A 422 -19.39 -12.96 23.52
N LEU A 423 -20.40 -12.48 22.79
CA LEU A 423 -21.73 -13.07 22.68
C LEU A 423 -21.93 -13.93 21.42
N GLU A 424 -20.87 -14.17 20.62
CA GLU A 424 -20.94 -14.92 19.34
C GLU A 424 -22.02 -14.40 18.37
N ILE A 425 -22.33 -13.10 18.43
CA ILE A 425 -23.33 -12.50 17.54
C ILE A 425 -22.64 -12.22 16.20
N GLU A 426 -22.86 -13.10 15.22
CA GLU A 426 -22.49 -12.81 13.84
C GLU A 426 -23.22 -11.54 13.36
N LEU A 427 -22.47 -10.45 13.15
CA LEU A 427 -23.01 -9.26 12.51
C LEU A 427 -23.49 -9.63 11.09
N PRO A 428 -24.77 -9.44 10.76
CA PRO A 428 -25.29 -9.84 9.47
C PRO A 428 -24.59 -9.06 8.36
N LYS A 429 -24.05 -9.79 7.38
CA LYS A 429 -23.61 -9.21 6.11
C LYS A 429 -24.85 -8.72 5.38
N SER A 430 -25.07 -7.40 5.47
CA SER A 430 -26.22 -6.65 4.95
C SER A 430 -27.53 -6.85 5.73
N PRO A 431 -28.36 -5.81 5.89
CA PRO A 431 -29.66 -5.93 6.52
C PRO A 431 -30.56 -6.76 5.60
N ARG A 432 -30.65 -8.06 5.86
CA ARG A 432 -31.76 -8.85 5.33
C ARG A 432 -33.00 -8.44 6.12
N LEU A 433 -34.03 -7.99 5.42
CA LEU A 433 -35.39 -7.95 5.94
C LEU A 433 -35.77 -9.38 6.35
N VAL A 434 -35.56 -9.70 7.63
CA VAL A 434 -36.02 -10.95 8.20
C VAL A 434 -37.53 -10.84 8.27
N ARG A 435 -38.23 -11.47 7.33
CA ARG A 435 -39.66 -11.75 7.50
C ARG A 435 -39.82 -12.45 8.85
N LYS A 436 -40.75 -11.95 9.67
CA LYS A 436 -41.12 -12.48 10.99
C LYS A 436 -41.17 -14.01 10.89
N LYS A 437 -40.16 -14.73 11.40
CA LYS A 437 -40.34 -16.15 11.66
C LYS A 437 -41.47 -16.22 12.67
N LYS A 438 -42.53 -16.99 12.38
CA LYS A 438 -43.45 -17.48 13.41
C LYS A 438 -42.56 -18.15 14.46
N ARG A 439 -42.23 -17.44 15.54
CA ARG A 439 -41.52 -18.02 16.68
C ARG A 439 -42.48 -19.01 17.33
N MET A 440 -41.94 -20.13 17.83
CA MET A 440 -42.61 -21.28 18.46
C MET A 440 -43.37 -20.90 19.76
N ALA A 441 -44.18 -19.84 19.72
CA ALA A 441 -45.02 -19.43 20.85
C ALA A 441 -46.15 -20.45 21.06
N ASP A 442 -46.65 -21.09 19.98
CA ASP A 442 -47.80 -21.99 20.05
C ASP A 442 -47.49 -23.31 20.78
N ASP A 443 -46.25 -23.82 20.71
CA ASP A 443 -45.89 -25.12 21.31
C ASP A 443 -45.63 -25.06 22.84
N LEU A 444 -45.40 -23.86 23.39
CA LEU A 444 -45.12 -23.66 24.83
C LEU A 444 -46.37 -23.26 25.65
N TYR A 445 -47.53 -23.13 25.01
CA TYR A 445 -48.79 -22.80 25.70
C TYR A 445 -49.41 -23.98 26.47
N ASN A 446 -48.88 -25.20 26.32
CA ASN A 446 -49.50 -26.42 26.87
C ASN A 446 -48.79 -27.04 28.10
N ASP A 447 -47.65 -26.51 28.57
CA ASP A 447 -46.99 -27.07 29.76
C ASP A 447 -47.55 -26.48 31.05
N LYS A 448 -48.18 -27.36 31.85
CA LYS A 448 -48.93 -27.07 33.08
C LYS A 448 -48.06 -26.78 34.32
N GLU A 449 -46.74 -26.63 34.21
CA GLU A 449 -45.91 -26.26 35.37
C GLU A 449 -44.92 -25.11 35.08
N PRO A 450 -44.91 -24.04 35.92
CA PRO A 450 -44.03 -22.90 35.74
C PRO A 450 -42.63 -23.23 36.25
N ASN A 451 -41.81 -23.85 35.39
CA ASN A 451 -40.39 -23.97 35.65
C ASN A 451 -39.74 -22.57 35.57
N SER A 452 -38.89 -22.17 36.53
CA SER A 452 -38.31 -20.81 36.60
C SER A 452 -37.55 -20.39 35.33
N LYS A 453 -36.99 -21.36 34.60
CA LYS A 453 -36.39 -21.17 33.27
C LYS A 453 -37.41 -20.80 32.18
N ASN A 454 -38.61 -21.39 32.20
CA ASN A 454 -39.70 -21.06 31.27
C ASN A 454 -40.25 -19.65 31.53
N LEU A 455 -40.33 -19.23 32.80
CA LEU A 455 -40.73 -17.87 33.15
C LEU A 455 -39.68 -16.83 32.72
N PHE A 456 -38.40 -17.11 32.92
CA PHE A 456 -37.32 -16.25 32.42
C PHE A 456 -37.34 -16.14 30.90
N TYR A 457 -37.50 -17.26 30.18
CA TYR A 457 -37.54 -17.27 28.73
C TYR A 457 -38.77 -16.53 28.18
N LYS A 458 -39.93 -16.68 28.85
CA LYS A 458 -41.17 -15.97 28.50
C LYS A 458 -41.06 -14.46 28.73
N ASN A 459 -40.46 -14.05 29.86
CA ASN A 459 -40.19 -12.63 30.15
C ASN A 459 -39.12 -12.06 29.20
N TYR A 460 -38.07 -12.82 28.89
CA TYR A 460 -37.03 -12.43 27.95
C TYR A 460 -37.61 -12.22 26.54
N CYS A 461 -38.41 -13.17 26.03
CA CYS A 461 -39.06 -13.04 24.74
C CYS A 461 -40.05 -11.86 24.71
N SER A 462 -40.85 -11.68 25.78
CA SER A 462 -41.76 -10.54 25.91
C SER A 462 -41.02 -9.19 25.92
N ILE A 463 -39.87 -9.11 26.58
CA ILE A 463 -39.01 -7.92 26.58
C ILE A 463 -38.44 -7.67 25.18
N ILE A 464 -37.95 -8.71 24.49
CA ILE A 464 -37.43 -8.60 23.13
C ILE A 464 -38.52 -8.17 22.15
N ASP A 465 -39.72 -8.73 22.25
CA ASP A 465 -40.86 -8.37 21.40
C ASP A 465 -41.29 -6.93 21.67
N SER A 466 -41.36 -6.51 22.95
CA SER A 466 -41.62 -5.10 23.32
C SER A 466 -40.54 -4.14 22.82
N LEU A 467 -39.27 -4.58 22.79
CA LEU A 467 -38.15 -3.83 22.23
C LEU A 467 -38.26 -3.72 20.71
N CYS A 468 -38.63 -4.80 20.03
CA CYS A 468 -38.86 -4.82 18.59
C CYS A 468 -40.03 -3.90 18.22
N ASP A 469 -41.15 -3.97 18.95
CA ASP A 469 -42.33 -3.13 18.72
C ASP A 469 -42.00 -1.64 18.98
N ALA A 470 -41.22 -1.32 20.02
CA ALA A 470 -40.78 0.05 20.29
C ALA A 470 -39.82 0.57 19.22
N LEU A 471 -38.91 -0.27 18.72
CA LEU A 471 -38.02 0.07 17.61
C LEU A 471 -38.80 0.26 16.31
N GLU A 472 -39.73 -0.64 15.97
CA GLU A 472 -40.57 -0.57 14.77
C GLU A 472 -41.44 0.70 14.79
N THR A 473 -42.06 1.00 15.93
CA THR A 473 -42.79 2.27 16.14
C THR A 473 -41.87 3.46 15.89
N ARG A 474 -40.67 3.49 16.48
CA ARG A 474 -39.71 4.59 16.31
C ARG A 474 -39.21 4.73 14.87
N PHE A 475 -38.96 3.62 14.18
CA PHE A 475 -38.50 3.63 12.79
C PHE A 475 -39.59 4.11 11.83
N ASN A 476 -40.85 3.69 12.04
CA ASN A 476 -42.02 4.17 11.29
C ASN A 476 -42.28 5.67 11.53
N PHE A 477 -42.04 6.18 12.74
CA PHE A 477 -42.10 7.62 13.03
C PHE A 477 -40.91 8.43 12.44
N SER A 478 -39.83 7.78 11.99
CA SER A 478 -38.60 8.45 11.53
C SER A 478 -38.44 8.45 10.00
N ASN A 479 -39.40 8.99 9.26
CA ASN A 479 -39.30 9.36 7.82
C ASN A 479 -38.82 8.30 6.80
N VAL A 480 -38.61 7.03 7.19
CA VAL A 480 -38.27 5.94 6.26
C VAL A 480 -39.50 5.58 5.42
N ASP A 481 -40.69 5.64 6.01
CA ASP A 481 -41.96 5.45 5.32
C ASP A 481 -42.27 6.58 4.34
N THR A 482 -41.82 7.81 4.61
CA THR A 482 -42.06 8.97 3.73
C THR A 482 -41.26 8.85 2.43
N ILE A 483 -40.01 8.38 2.48
CA ILE A 483 -39.17 8.16 1.30
C ILE A 483 -39.63 6.91 0.53
N ALA A 484 -40.02 5.84 1.22
CA ALA A 484 -40.58 4.64 0.60
C ALA A 484 -41.96 4.91 -0.03
N ALA A 485 -42.79 5.76 0.58
CA ALA A 485 -44.07 6.21 0.04
C ALA A 485 -43.88 7.14 -1.16
N LEU A 486 -42.94 8.09 -1.11
CA LEU A 486 -42.60 8.94 -2.26
C LEU A 486 -42.07 8.11 -3.43
N TYR A 487 -41.16 7.17 -3.17
CA TYR A 487 -40.61 6.30 -4.20
C TYR A 487 -41.68 5.41 -4.84
N SER A 488 -42.62 4.87 -4.06
CA SER A 488 -43.74 4.07 -4.56
C SER A 488 -44.80 4.90 -5.30
N ILE A 489 -44.99 6.18 -4.96
CA ILE A 489 -45.87 7.09 -5.71
C ILE A 489 -45.23 7.49 -7.05
N ILE A 490 -43.93 7.81 -7.07
CA ILE A 490 -43.17 8.19 -8.27
C ILE A 490 -43.06 7.02 -9.25
N THR A 491 -42.90 5.79 -8.76
CA THR A 491 -42.79 4.60 -9.61
C THR A 491 -44.14 4.06 -10.09
N ALA A 492 -45.27 4.47 -9.50
CA ALA A 492 -46.59 3.95 -9.84
C ALA A 492 -47.43 4.85 -10.76
N ASN A 493 -47.12 6.15 -10.90
CA ASN A 493 -47.97 7.09 -11.65
C ASN A 493 -47.15 8.02 -12.56
N GLU A 494 -47.48 8.07 -13.85
CA GLU A 494 -46.92 9.04 -14.81
C GLU A 494 -47.42 10.48 -14.58
N LYS A 495 -48.42 10.70 -13.72
CA LYS A 495 -48.86 12.03 -13.25
C LYS A 495 -49.21 11.98 -11.76
N LEU A 496 -48.56 12.84 -10.97
CA LEU A 496 -48.74 12.95 -9.51
C LEU A 496 -50.13 13.52 -9.16
N ASP A 497 -50.96 12.74 -8.47
CA ASP A 497 -52.22 13.22 -7.88
C ASP A 497 -51.97 13.83 -6.48
N PHE A 498 -52.00 15.16 -6.43
CA PHE A 498 -51.74 15.96 -5.24
C PHE A 498 -52.78 15.77 -4.12
N LYS A 499 -54.02 15.33 -4.40
CA LYS A 499 -55.00 15.04 -3.33
C LYS A 499 -54.60 13.80 -2.53
N MET A 500 -53.98 12.82 -3.18
CA MET A 500 -53.54 11.60 -2.53
C MET A 500 -52.30 11.84 -1.66
N VAL A 501 -51.33 12.62 -2.17
CA VAL A 501 -50.15 13.12 -1.45
C VAL A 501 -50.59 13.95 -0.23
N LYS A 502 -51.57 14.83 -0.47
CA LYS A 502 -52.55 15.47 0.43
C LYS A 502 -52.77 14.73 1.76
N SER A 503 -53.50 13.63 1.58
CA SER A 503 -54.09 12.82 2.65
C SER A 503 -53.07 12.02 3.47
N ARG A 504 -51.87 11.76 2.92
CA ARG A 504 -50.89 10.85 3.54
C ARG A 504 -49.72 11.55 4.21
N LEU A 505 -49.37 12.77 3.81
CA LEU A 505 -48.31 13.56 4.47
C LEU A 505 -48.82 14.41 5.65
N GLY A 506 -50.14 14.48 5.85
CA GLY A 506 -50.75 15.12 7.01
C GLY A 506 -50.36 16.60 7.17
N PRO A 507 -50.25 17.13 8.41
CA PRO A 507 -50.10 18.56 8.69
C PRO A 507 -48.77 19.19 8.22
N TYR A 508 -47.84 18.41 7.68
CA TYR A 508 -46.54 18.88 7.21
C TYR A 508 -46.57 19.59 5.85
N ILE A 509 -47.66 19.44 5.07
CA ILE A 509 -47.83 20.12 3.78
C ILE A 509 -48.14 21.61 3.93
N ASP A 510 -48.76 22.02 5.05
CA ASP A 510 -49.16 23.42 5.24
C ASP A 510 -47.95 24.35 5.55
N LEU A 511 -46.74 23.78 5.72
CA LEU A 511 -45.47 24.49 5.92
C LEU A 511 -44.65 24.66 4.63
N ILE A 512 -45.08 24.06 3.51
CA ILE A 512 -44.34 24.07 2.25
C ILE A 512 -45.11 24.94 1.24
N ASP A 513 -44.43 25.94 0.69
CA ASP A 513 -44.97 26.80 -0.36
C ASP A 513 -45.31 25.98 -1.61
N GLN A 514 -46.60 25.92 -1.93
CA GLN A 514 -47.17 24.99 -2.92
C GLN A 514 -46.66 25.27 -4.34
N GLU A 515 -46.40 26.54 -4.68
CA GLU A 515 -45.91 26.90 -6.01
C GLU A 515 -44.44 26.47 -6.20
N LYS A 516 -43.66 26.49 -5.12
CA LYS A 516 -42.24 26.13 -5.14
C LYS A 516 -42.02 24.63 -5.28
N LEU A 517 -42.89 23.82 -4.64
CA LEU A 517 -42.85 22.36 -4.75
C LEU A 517 -43.27 21.86 -6.14
N VAL A 518 -44.22 22.54 -6.79
CA VAL A 518 -44.63 22.23 -8.17
C VAL A 518 -43.49 22.53 -9.15
N ALA A 519 -42.82 23.67 -9.00
CA ALA A 519 -41.69 24.04 -9.84
C ALA A 519 -40.47 23.09 -9.72
N GLU A 520 -40.22 22.51 -8.54
CA GLU A 520 -39.14 21.54 -8.33
C GLU A 520 -39.48 20.12 -8.79
N LEU A 521 -40.77 19.77 -8.95
CA LEU A 521 -41.23 18.46 -9.40
C LEU A 521 -41.50 18.37 -10.91
N GLU A 522 -41.56 19.52 -11.61
CA GLU A 522 -41.72 19.58 -13.08
C GLU A 522 -40.38 19.70 -13.86
N LEU A 523 -39.23 19.71 -13.15
CA LEU A 523 -37.87 19.54 -13.69
C LEU A 523 -37.41 18.08 -13.60
#